data_AF-A0A957E9N8-F1
#
_entry.id   AF-A0A957E9N8-F1
#
_cell.length_a   1.000
_cell.length_b   1.000
_cell.length_c   1.000
_cell.angle_alpha   90.00
_cell.angle_beta   90.00
_cell.angle_gamma   90.00
#
_symmetry.space_group_name_H-M   'P 1'
#
loop_
_entity.id
_entity.type
_entity.pdbx_description
1 polymer ?
#
loop_
_entity_poly.entity_id
_entity_poly.type
_entity_poly.pdbx_seq_one_letter_code
_entity_poly.pdbx_strand_id
1 'polypeptide(L)'
;MGQLAAKQGDQVVAVDIHIVMVPSISGQIPTPLPHPFSGIFDTALSTDVKIMGLPAATEGSIATNQPAHLPTPPGVAFQIPPTNQGKVIKGSSTVFINGKGAARMGDLAETCQDPAPNMAAQIIVPACTVFIGG
;
A
#
# COMPACT_ATOMS: atom_id res chain seq x y z
N MET A 1 -9.52 12.05 19.28
CA MET A 1 -10.66 11.85 18.35
C MET A 1 -10.31 10.67 17.47
N GLY A 2 -11.28 9.82 17.10
CA GLY A 2 -11.01 8.66 16.23
C GLY A 2 -10.70 9.05 14.79
N GLN A 3 -10.06 8.16 14.04
CA GLN A 3 -9.82 8.27 12.60
C GLN A 3 -10.78 7.37 11.83
N LEU A 4 -11.04 7.68 10.55
CA LEU A 4 -11.92 6.86 9.71
C LEU A 4 -11.37 5.44 9.59
N ALA A 5 -12.22 4.46 9.85
CA ALA A 5 -11.85 3.05 9.78
C ALA A 5 -11.67 2.58 8.34
N ALA A 6 -10.58 1.87 8.05
CA ALA A 6 -10.29 1.35 6.71
C ALA A 6 -10.94 -0.02 6.47
N LYS A 7 -11.32 -0.28 5.22
CA LYS A 7 -12.04 -1.48 4.78
C LYS A 7 -11.67 -1.84 3.34
N GLN A 8 -12.17 -2.98 2.87
CA GLN A 8 -12.06 -3.39 1.46
C GLN A 8 -12.44 -2.23 0.52
N GLY A 9 -11.65 -2.03 -0.53
CA GLY A 9 -11.86 -0.97 -1.52
C GLY A 9 -11.24 0.39 -1.14
N ASP A 10 -10.85 0.61 0.11
CA ASP A 10 -10.04 1.78 0.48
C ASP A 10 -8.60 1.61 -0.03
N GLN A 11 -7.80 2.67 0.03
CA GLN A 11 -6.53 2.74 -0.70
C GLN A 11 -5.30 2.88 0.20
N VAL A 12 -4.17 2.39 -0.29
CA VAL A 12 -2.82 2.77 0.15
C VAL A 12 -2.18 3.59 -0.96
N VAL A 13 -1.67 4.77 -0.62
CA VAL A 13 -1.02 5.67 -1.59
C VAL A 13 0.41 6.00 -1.19
N ALA A 14 1.28 6.08 -2.19
CA ALA A 14 2.67 6.50 -2.04
C ALA A 14 3.26 6.93 -3.40
N VAL A 15 4.52 7.37 -3.35
CA VAL A 15 5.39 7.42 -4.53
C VAL A 15 6.59 6.55 -4.20
N ASP A 16 6.72 5.43 -4.91
CA ASP A 16 7.84 4.51 -4.74
C ASP A 16 8.97 4.88 -5.71
N ILE A 17 10.20 4.66 -5.29
CA ILE A 17 11.34 4.66 -6.21
C ILE A 17 11.59 3.23 -6.70
N HIS A 18 11.66 3.05 -8.01
CA HIS A 18 12.10 1.79 -8.61
C HIS A 18 13.33 2.02 -9.48
N ILE A 19 14.23 1.05 -9.49
CA ILE A 19 15.40 1.10 -10.37
C ILE A 19 15.01 0.49 -11.72
N VAL A 20 14.97 1.33 -12.74
CA VAL A 20 14.63 0.97 -14.12
C VAL A 20 15.91 0.81 -14.94
N MET A 21 16.01 -0.30 -15.66
CA MET A 21 17.14 -0.62 -16.53
C MET A 21 16.94 0.05 -17.90
N VAL A 22 17.70 1.11 -18.15
CA VAL A 22 17.63 1.90 -19.38
C VAL A 22 18.70 1.43 -20.38
N PRO A 23 18.36 1.08 -21.63
CA PRO A 23 19.34 0.72 -22.65
C PRO A 23 20.28 1.88 -23.01
N SER A 24 21.56 1.58 -23.21
CA SER A 24 22.58 2.51 -23.69
C SER A 24 23.58 1.80 -24.60
N ILE A 25 24.47 2.56 -25.25
CA ILE A 25 25.51 2.02 -26.14
C ILE A 25 26.50 1.07 -25.42
N SER A 26 26.67 1.23 -24.10
CA SER A 26 27.62 0.46 -23.29
C SER A 26 26.95 -0.60 -22.41
N GLY A 27 25.65 -0.85 -22.58
CA GLY A 27 24.86 -1.77 -21.76
C GLY A 27 23.64 -1.11 -21.13
N GLN A 28 23.13 -1.66 -20.03
CA GLN A 28 21.99 -1.08 -19.31
C GLN A 28 22.47 -0.19 -18.15
N ILE A 29 21.84 0.98 -18.00
CA ILE A 29 22.11 1.92 -16.92
C ILE A 29 20.97 1.79 -15.88
N PRO A 30 21.26 1.36 -14.63
CA PRO A 30 20.29 1.38 -13.55
C PRO A 30 19.91 2.82 -13.21
N THR A 31 18.65 3.17 -13.36
CA THR A 31 18.15 4.54 -13.18
C THR A 31 17.02 4.55 -12.14
N PRO A 32 17.21 5.17 -10.96
CA PRO A 32 16.13 5.34 -9.99
C PRO A 32 15.07 6.30 -10.54
N LEU A 33 13.83 5.84 -10.65
CA LEU A 33 12.71 6.62 -11.18
C LEU A 33 11.49 6.52 -10.27
N PRO A 34 10.74 7.62 -10.06
CA PRO A 34 9.53 7.62 -9.25
C PRO A 34 8.37 6.94 -9.96
N HIS A 35 7.63 6.11 -9.24
CA HIS A 35 6.43 5.42 -9.69
C HIS A 35 5.32 5.64 -8.66
N PRO A 36 4.19 6.28 -9.05
CA PRO A 36 3.02 6.38 -8.18
C PRO A 36 2.54 4.99 -7.76
N PHE A 37 2.17 4.86 -6.48
CA PHE A 37 1.52 3.68 -5.94
C PHE A 37 0.11 4.08 -5.49
N SER A 38 -0.89 3.37 -5.99
CA SER A 38 -2.30 3.55 -5.61
C SER A 38 -2.93 2.17 -5.52
N GLY A 39 -2.70 1.50 -4.40
CA GLY A 39 -3.19 0.15 -4.16
C GLY A 39 -4.56 0.11 -3.51
N ILE A 40 -5.36 -0.90 -3.85
CA ILE A 40 -6.71 -1.10 -3.30
C ILE A 40 -6.68 -2.28 -2.33
N PHE A 41 -7.22 -2.11 -1.13
CA PHE A 41 -7.39 -3.21 -0.18
C PHE A 41 -8.32 -4.28 -0.72
N ASP A 42 -7.78 -5.47 -0.97
CA ASP A 42 -8.48 -6.59 -1.60
C ASP A 42 -8.24 -7.94 -0.91
N THR A 43 -7.20 -8.05 -0.08
CA THR A 43 -6.74 -9.32 0.49
C THR A 43 -6.23 -9.14 1.93
N ALA A 44 -6.15 -10.26 2.67
CA ALA A 44 -5.78 -10.29 4.09
C ALA A 44 -6.64 -9.34 4.97
N LEU A 45 -7.92 -9.24 4.64
CA LEU A 45 -8.93 -8.47 5.38
C LEU A 45 -9.63 -9.34 6.43
N SER A 46 -10.38 -8.73 7.32
CA SER A 46 -11.21 -9.44 8.29
C SER A 46 -12.26 -10.32 7.61
N THR A 47 -12.45 -11.55 8.08
CA THR A 47 -13.42 -12.49 7.50
C THR A 47 -14.83 -12.36 8.09
N ASP A 48 -14.96 -11.69 9.24
CA ASP A 48 -16.19 -11.65 10.04
C ASP A 48 -16.58 -10.22 10.50
N VAL A 49 -15.63 -9.31 10.65
CA VAL A 49 -15.90 -7.91 10.98
C VAL A 49 -16.00 -7.08 9.71
N LYS A 50 -17.13 -6.38 9.59
CA LYS A 50 -17.42 -5.51 8.46
C LYS A 50 -17.56 -4.06 8.93
N ILE A 51 -16.94 -3.14 8.20
CA ILE A 51 -17.13 -1.70 8.32
C ILE A 51 -17.95 -1.27 7.10
N MET A 52 -19.10 -0.64 7.33
CA MET A 52 -20.02 -0.26 6.24
C MET A 52 -20.42 -1.45 5.34
N GLY A 53 -20.53 -2.65 5.92
CA GLY A 53 -20.87 -3.87 5.17
C GLY A 53 -19.72 -4.51 4.38
N LEU A 54 -18.52 -3.92 4.40
CA LEU A 54 -17.32 -4.43 3.72
C LEU A 54 -16.29 -4.96 4.73
N PRO A 55 -15.51 -6.01 4.40
CA PRO A 55 -14.42 -6.53 5.23
C PRO A 55 -13.50 -5.43 5.77
N ALA A 56 -13.27 -5.42 7.09
CA ALA A 56 -12.40 -4.45 7.74
C ALA A 56 -10.91 -4.70 7.40
N ALA A 57 -10.15 -3.62 7.22
CA ALA A 57 -8.70 -3.68 7.10
C ALA A 57 -8.05 -3.63 8.49
N THR A 58 -6.93 -4.33 8.65
CA THR A 58 -6.16 -4.47 9.89
C THR A 58 -4.68 -4.45 9.60
N GLU A 59 -3.84 -4.45 10.63
CA GLU A 59 -2.41 -4.73 10.47
C GLU A 59 -2.19 -6.01 9.66
N GLY A 60 -1.33 -5.92 8.63
CA GLY A 60 -1.07 -7.00 7.69
C GLY A 60 -2.10 -7.15 6.55
N SER A 61 -3.15 -6.33 6.49
CA SER A 61 -4.01 -6.26 5.30
C SER A 61 -3.22 -5.75 4.09
N ILE A 62 -3.57 -6.27 2.90
CA ILE A 62 -2.81 -6.07 1.67
C ILE A 62 -3.64 -5.26 0.67
N ALA A 63 -2.97 -4.28 0.06
CA ALA A 63 -3.48 -3.46 -1.02
C ALA A 63 -2.71 -3.74 -2.32
N THR A 64 -3.40 -4.07 -3.40
CA THR A 64 -2.78 -4.36 -4.70
C THR A 64 -2.73 -3.09 -5.55
N ASN A 65 -1.55 -2.71 -6.02
CA ASN A 65 -1.32 -1.52 -6.84
C ASN A 65 -2.10 -1.58 -8.16
N GLN A 66 -2.83 -0.52 -8.51
CA GLN A 66 -3.55 -0.43 -9.76
C GLN A 66 -3.42 0.97 -10.40
N PRO A 67 -2.86 1.09 -11.63
CA PRO A 67 -2.26 0.02 -12.43
C PRO A 67 -0.98 -0.52 -11.80
N ALA A 68 -0.61 -1.76 -12.14
CA ALA A 68 0.68 -2.32 -11.76
C ALA A 68 1.82 -1.49 -12.37
N HIS A 69 2.93 -1.40 -11.65
CA HIS A 69 4.13 -0.73 -12.12
C HIS A 69 4.64 -1.39 -13.40
N LEU A 70 4.90 -0.55 -14.38
CA LEU A 70 5.56 -0.90 -15.63
C LEU A 70 6.88 -0.14 -15.69
N PRO A 71 7.96 -0.73 -16.25
CA PRO A 71 9.20 -0.01 -16.47
C PRO A 71 8.91 1.23 -17.31
N THR A 72 9.19 2.41 -16.76
CA THR A 72 8.90 3.66 -17.45
C THR A 72 9.88 3.85 -18.63
N PRO A 73 9.38 4.16 -19.85
CA PRO A 73 10.25 4.45 -20.99
C PRO A 73 11.24 5.58 -20.66
N PRO A 74 12.49 5.52 -21.14
CA PRO A 74 13.06 4.57 -22.11
C PRO A 74 13.49 3.21 -21.52
N GLY A 75 13.19 2.97 -20.24
CA GLY A 75 13.46 1.70 -19.58
C GLY A 75 12.71 0.51 -20.18
N VAL A 76 13.32 -0.67 -20.07
CA VAL A 76 12.76 -1.92 -20.61
C VAL A 76 12.49 -2.97 -19.55
N ALA A 77 13.08 -2.83 -18.36
CA ALA A 77 12.92 -3.75 -17.24
C ALA A 77 13.16 -3.03 -15.92
N PHE A 78 12.69 -3.61 -14.82
CA PHE A 78 13.14 -3.24 -13.48
C PHE A 78 14.39 -4.03 -13.10
N GLN A 79 15.25 -3.46 -12.27
CA GLN A 79 16.34 -4.21 -11.65
C GLN A 79 15.79 -5.27 -10.69
N ILE A 80 14.78 -4.90 -9.90
CA ILE A 80 14.02 -5.78 -9.01
C ILE A 80 12.55 -5.69 -9.45
N PRO A 81 11.92 -6.80 -9.86
CA PRO A 81 10.50 -6.78 -10.20
C PRO A 81 9.63 -6.30 -9.03
N PRO A 82 8.78 -5.28 -9.21
CA PRO A 82 7.93 -4.75 -8.15
C PRO A 82 6.89 -5.78 -7.72
N THR A 83 6.72 -5.97 -6.41
CA THR A 83 5.66 -6.84 -5.88
C THR A 83 4.26 -6.28 -6.16
N ASN A 84 4.14 -4.97 -6.38
CA ASN A 84 2.88 -4.25 -6.55
C ASN A 84 1.92 -4.43 -5.36
N GLN A 85 2.48 -4.65 -4.17
CA GLN A 85 1.72 -4.84 -2.94
C GLN A 85 2.08 -3.77 -1.92
N GLY A 86 1.05 -3.23 -1.28
CA GLY A 86 1.11 -2.43 -0.08
C GLY A 86 0.61 -3.25 1.10
N LYS A 87 1.22 -3.12 2.27
CA LYS A 87 0.79 -3.86 3.46
C LYS A 87 0.72 -2.93 4.67
N VAL A 88 -0.37 -2.98 5.42
CA VAL A 88 -0.51 -2.20 6.66
C VAL A 88 0.53 -2.69 7.67
N ILE A 89 1.37 -1.79 8.15
CA ILE A 89 2.42 -2.11 9.14
C ILE A 89 2.09 -1.63 10.54
N LYS A 90 1.13 -0.72 10.68
CA LYS A 90 0.68 -0.19 11.97
C LYS A 90 -0.79 0.19 11.89
N GLY A 91 -1.59 -0.23 12.87
CA GLY A 91 -2.98 0.15 13.04
C GLY A 91 -3.23 0.83 14.39
N SER A 92 -4.46 0.73 14.87
CA SER A 92 -4.85 1.15 16.22
C SER A 92 -4.11 0.35 17.30
N SER A 93 -3.74 1.02 18.40
CA SER A 93 -3.12 0.39 19.58
C SER A 93 -4.13 0.01 20.67
N THR A 94 -5.39 0.43 20.53
CA THR A 94 -6.45 0.20 21.52
C THR A 94 -7.65 -0.57 20.96
N VAL A 95 -7.83 -0.57 19.63
CA VAL A 95 -8.95 -1.26 18.98
C VAL A 95 -8.39 -2.36 18.08
N PHE A 96 -8.77 -3.59 18.41
CA PHE A 96 -8.31 -4.78 17.70
C PHE A 96 -9.49 -5.43 16.97
N ILE A 97 -9.25 -5.80 15.71
CA ILE A 97 -10.15 -6.61 14.90
C ILE A 97 -9.42 -7.93 14.62
N ASN A 98 -10.04 -9.05 14.98
CA ASN A 98 -9.41 -10.39 14.92
C ASN A 98 -8.02 -10.46 15.58
N GLY A 99 -7.83 -9.73 16.70
CA GLY A 99 -6.57 -9.69 17.44
C GLY A 99 -5.47 -8.83 16.81
N LYS A 100 -5.77 -8.08 15.74
CA LYS A 100 -4.82 -7.20 15.03
C LYS A 100 -5.26 -5.75 15.14
N GLY A 101 -4.32 -4.81 15.16
CA GLY A 101 -4.64 -3.38 15.20
C GLY A 101 -5.53 -3.01 14.03
N ALA A 102 -6.69 -2.38 14.30
CA ALA A 102 -7.60 -1.97 13.24
C ALA A 102 -6.99 -0.83 12.41
N ALA A 103 -7.00 -0.95 11.08
CA ALA A 103 -6.38 0.02 10.20
C ALA A 103 -7.28 1.25 9.99
N ARG A 104 -6.68 2.43 9.88
CA ARG A 104 -7.39 3.72 9.83
C ARG A 104 -6.77 4.67 8.81
N MET A 105 -7.51 5.71 8.44
CA MET A 105 -7.00 6.79 7.59
C MET A 105 -5.73 7.41 8.17
N GLY A 106 -4.65 7.43 7.37
CA GLY A 106 -3.36 7.98 7.76
C GLY A 106 -2.44 7.00 8.51
N ASP A 107 -2.90 5.79 8.83
CA ASP A 107 -2.02 4.73 9.32
C ASP A 107 -1.00 4.34 8.23
N LEU A 108 0.16 3.85 8.68
CA LEU A 108 1.29 3.55 7.81
C LEU A 108 1.17 2.18 7.16
N ALA A 109 1.64 2.11 5.91
CA ALA A 109 1.83 0.90 5.15
C ALA A 109 3.25 0.85 4.56
N GLU A 110 3.71 -0.35 4.24
CA GLU A 110 4.90 -0.58 3.43
C GLU A 110 4.50 -0.82 1.96
N THR A 111 5.29 -0.33 1.00
CA THR A 111 5.11 -0.56 -0.45
C THR A 111 6.43 -0.95 -1.12
N CYS A 112 6.42 -1.25 -2.42
CA CYS A 112 7.44 -2.06 -3.09
C CYS A 112 8.73 -1.34 -3.52
N GLN A 113 9.05 -0.17 -2.97
CA GLN A 113 10.25 0.61 -3.31
C GLN A 113 11.58 -0.17 -3.25
N ASP A 114 12.51 0.24 -4.12
CA ASP A 114 13.90 -0.20 -4.16
C ASP A 114 14.86 0.77 -3.43
N PRO A 115 16.00 0.29 -2.89
CA PRO A 115 16.34 -1.12 -2.69
C PRO A 115 15.64 -1.73 -1.46
N ALA A 116 14.88 -0.92 -0.73
CA ALA A 116 14.15 -1.32 0.46
C ALA A 116 12.73 -0.75 0.42
N PRO A 117 11.74 -1.49 0.99
CA PRO A 117 10.35 -1.07 0.99
C PRO A 117 10.15 0.34 1.51
N ASN A 118 9.17 1.04 0.93
CA ASN A 118 8.79 2.37 1.38
C ASN A 118 7.83 2.23 2.55
N MET A 119 8.30 2.56 3.76
CA MET A 119 7.54 2.42 5.02
C MET A 119 6.66 3.63 5.34
N ALA A 120 6.54 4.59 4.43
CA ALA A 120 5.83 5.86 4.63
C ALA A 120 4.54 5.96 3.80
N ALA A 121 4.10 4.88 3.16
CA ALA A 121 2.82 4.86 2.47
C ALA A 121 1.67 5.07 3.46
N GLN A 122 0.59 5.72 3.02
CA GLN A 122 -0.53 6.07 3.88
C GLN A 122 -1.83 5.48 3.39
N ILE A 123 -2.68 5.09 4.34
CA ILE A 123 -4.05 4.66 4.07
C ILE A 123 -4.94 5.88 3.81
N ILE A 124 -5.70 5.84 2.71
CA ILE A 124 -6.72 6.82 2.34
C ILE A 124 -8.09 6.16 2.41
N VAL A 125 -8.99 6.77 3.20
CA VAL A 125 -10.38 6.34 3.37
C VAL A 125 -11.29 7.45 2.85
N PRO A 126 -11.81 7.36 1.61
CA PRO A 126 -12.61 8.44 1.01
C PRO A 126 -13.93 8.70 1.75
N ALA A 127 -14.55 7.65 2.28
CA ALA A 127 -15.79 7.74 3.03
C ALA A 127 -15.91 6.59 4.06
N CYS A 128 -16.28 6.94 5.29
CA CYS A 128 -16.61 6.01 6.35
C CYS A 128 -17.45 6.71 7.43
N THR A 129 -18.38 5.99 8.07
CA THR A 129 -19.13 6.49 9.24
C THR A 129 -18.61 5.93 10.56
N VAL A 130 -17.64 5.01 10.50
CA VAL A 130 -17.03 4.37 11.68
C VAL A 130 -15.70 5.06 11.96
N PHE A 131 -15.54 5.53 13.19
CA PHE A 131 -14.31 6.14 13.69
C PHE A 131 -13.66 5.21 14.72
N ILE A 132 -12.36 4.96 14.57
CA ILE A 132 -11.58 4.08 15.45
C ILE A 132 -10.52 4.91 16.20
N GLY A 133 -10.42 4.67 17.51
CA GLY A 133 -9.43 5.30 18.39
C GLY A 133 -7.99 4.83 18.13
N GLY A 134 -7.02 5.52 18.73
CA GLY A 134 -5.61 5.14 18.70
C GLY A 134 -5.25 4.41 19.97
#